data_AF-A0A9W5TZQ2-F1
#
_entry.id   AF-A0A9W5TZQ2-F1
#
_cell.length_a   1.000
_cell.length_b   1.000
_cell.length_c   1.000
_cell.angle_alpha   90.00
_cell.angle_beta   90.00
_cell.angle_gamma   90.00
#
_symmetry.space_group_name_H-M   'P 1'
#
loop_
_entity.id
_entity.type
_entity.pdbx_description
1 polymer ?
#
loop_
_entity_poly.entity_id
_entity_poly.type
_entity_poly.pdbx_seq_one_letter_code
_entity_poly.pdbx_strand_id
1 'polypeptide(L)' 'MTDKEDEKMPTSTPYKQSPKRVRDDVQNRKLRAIANSIDFSKLDKKESLSLDEFGRVKIDPTHPDYRYWTEDD' A
#
# COMPACT_ATOMS: atom_id res chain seq x y z
N MET A 1 -47.75 -15.75 -30.44
CA MET A 1 -46.36 -16.26 -30.46
C MET A 1 -45.48 -15.03 -30.47
N THR A 2 -44.88 -14.70 -29.32
CA THR A 2 -43.96 -13.57 -29.18
C THR A 2 -42.55 -14.15 -29.16
N ASP A 3 -41.81 -13.87 -30.22
CA ASP A 3 -40.42 -14.26 -30.39
C ASP A 3 -39.59 -13.61 -29.28
N LYS A 4 -38.98 -14.44 -28.44
CA LYS A 4 -37.99 -14.03 -27.46
C LYS A 4 -36.68 -13.84 -28.21
N GLU A 5 -36.29 -12.59 -28.44
CA GLU A 5 -34.93 -12.28 -28.83
C GLU A 5 -34.01 -12.54 -27.62
N ASP A 6 -33.21 -13.61 -27.73
CA ASP A 6 -32.12 -13.90 -26.81
C ASP A 6 -31.09 -12.75 -26.87
N GLU A 7 -31.11 -11.86 -25.88
CA GLU A 7 -30.04 -10.89 -25.63
C GLU A 7 -28.74 -11.66 -25.30
N LYS A 8 -27.96 -11.99 -26.33
CA LYS A 8 -26.57 -12.41 -26.16
C LYS A 8 -25.76 -11.23 -25.64
N MET A 9 -25.59 -11.16 -24.32
CA MET A 9 -24.61 -10.32 -23.67
C MET A 9 -23.24 -10.49 -24.37
N PRO A 10 -22.56 -9.41 -24.79
CA PRO A 10 -21.28 -9.51 -25.47
C PRO A 10 -20.28 -10.18 -24.53
N THR A 11 -19.79 -11.35 -24.95
CA THR A 11 -18.75 -12.11 -24.26
C THR A 11 -17.49 -11.24 -24.25
N SER A 12 -17.09 -10.74 -23.08
CA SER A 12 -15.91 -9.88 -22.98
C SER A 12 -14.70 -10.66 -23.49
N THR A 13 -14.14 -10.23 -24.61
CA THR A 13 -12.88 -10.79 -25.11
C THR A 13 -11.82 -10.63 -24.02
N PRO A 14 -11.00 -11.66 -23.75
CA PRO A 14 -9.92 -11.53 -22.77
C PRO A 14 -8.98 -10.44 -23.28
N TYR A 15 -9.03 -9.27 -22.65
CA TYR A 15 -8.14 -8.16 -22.94
C TYR A 15 -6.71 -8.68 -22.84
N LYS A 16 -5.99 -8.73 -23.96
CA LYS A 16 -4.56 -9.07 -23.98
C LYS A 16 -3.86 -8.07 -23.06
N GLN A 17 -3.39 -8.55 -21.91
CA GLN A 17 -2.66 -7.71 -20.97
C GLN A 17 -1.38 -7.21 -21.64
N SER A 18 -1.11 -5.91 -21.50
CA SER A 18 0.13 -5.35 -22.03
C SER A 18 1.33 -5.98 -21.31
N PRO A 19 2.50 -6.12 -21.97
CA PRO A 19 3.72 -6.64 -21.32
C PRO A 19 4.09 -5.89 -20.04
N LYS A 20 3.76 -4.59 -19.96
CA LYS A 20 3.92 -3.76 -18.76
C LYS A 20 3.02 -4.25 -17.61
N ARG A 21 1.73 -4.44 -17.87
CA ARG A 21 0.77 -4.96 -16.86
C ARG A 21 1.18 -6.33 -16.32
N VAL A 22 1.67 -7.21 -17.18
CA VAL A 22 2.16 -8.54 -16.76
C VAL A 22 3.37 -8.41 -15.83
N ARG A 23 4.31 -7.50 -16.11
CA ARG A 23 5.46 -7.25 -15.23
C ARG A 23 5.04 -6.68 -13.89
N ASP A 24 4.14 -5.69 -13.89
CA ASP A 24 3.60 -5.06 -12.68
C ASP A 24 2.86 -6.10 -11.82
N ASP A 25 2.06 -6.98 -12.42
CA ASP A 25 1.37 -8.08 -11.72
C ASP A 25 2.34 -9.06 -11.07
N VAL A 26 3.44 -9.43 -11.74
CA VAL A 26 4.48 -10.30 -11.17
C VAL A 26 5.17 -9.62 -9.98
N GLN A 27 5.51 -8.33 -10.10
CA GLN A 27 6.09 -7.57 -9.00
C GLN A 27 5.13 -7.45 -7.82
N ASN A 28 3.86 -7.14 -8.08
CA ASN A 28 2.83 -7.05 -7.04
C ASN A 28 2.60 -8.39 -6.33
N ARG A 29 2.63 -9.51 -7.05
CA ARG A 29 2.56 -10.86 -6.43
C ARG A 29 3.76 -11.12 -5.51
N LYS A 30 4.97 -10.74 -5.93
CA LYS A 30 6.17 -10.86 -5.09
C LYS A 30 6.04 -10.00 -3.82
N LEU A 31 5.62 -8.75 -3.95
CA LEU A 31 5.42 -7.85 -2.81
C LEU A 31 4.36 -8.37 -1.85
N ARG A 32 3.25 -8.93 -2.35
CA ARG A 32 2.23 -9.58 -1.51
C ARG A 32 2.76 -10.80 -0.76
N ALA A 33 3.58 -11.63 -1.42
CA ALA A 33 4.19 -12.79 -0.77
C ALA A 33 5.12 -12.36 0.37
N ILE A 34 5.91 -11.30 0.17
CA ILE A 34 6.75 -10.71 1.24
C ILE A 34 5.87 -10.18 2.36
N ALA A 35 4.83 -9.38 2.04
CA ALA A 35 3.94 -8.80 3.05
C ALA A 35 3.27 -9.88 3.93
N ASN A 36 2.83 -10.99 3.34
CA ASN A 36 2.23 -12.11 4.06
C ASN A 36 3.24 -12.89 4.93
N SER A 37 4.54 -12.75 4.67
CA SER A 37 5.60 -13.36 5.48
C SER A 37 5.97 -12.53 6.72
N ILE A 38 5.49 -11.28 6.81
CA ILE A 38 5.77 -10.39 7.93
C ILE A 38 4.89 -10.79 9.10
N ASP A 39 5.53 -11.28 10.16
CA ASP A 39 4.87 -11.55 11.44
C ASP A 39 4.78 -10.26 12.26
N PHE A 40 3.62 -9.60 12.22
CA PHE A 40 3.39 -8.36 12.94
C PHE A 40 3.44 -8.51 14.47
N SER A 41 3.35 -9.73 15.00
CA SER A 41 3.44 -9.95 16.46
C SER A 41 4.86 -9.75 17.00
N LYS A 42 5.87 -9.84 16.12
CA LYS A 42 7.29 -9.62 16.45
C LYS A 42 7.73 -8.17 16.29
N LEU A 43 6.87 -7.31 15.76
CA LEU A 43 7.15 -5.88 15.67
C LEU A 43 6.97 -5.27 17.05
N ASP A 44 7.97 -4.49 17.48
CA ASP A 44 7.84 -3.68 18.68
C ASP A 44 6.63 -2.76 18.54
N LYS A 45 5.71 -2.86 19.49
CA LYS A 45 4.58 -1.94 19.61
C LYS A 45 5.11 -0.62 20.16
N LYS A 46 5.74 0.17 19.29
CA LYS A 46 6.12 1.54 19.61
C LYS A 46 4.89 2.43 19.50
N GLU A 47 4.75 3.34 20.46
CA GLU A 47 3.74 4.39 20.35
C GLU A 47 4.05 5.24 19.11
N SER A 48 3.00 5.53 18.32
CA SER A 48 3.12 6.46 17.22
C SER A 48 3.44 7.85 17.79
N LEU A 49 4.48 8.48 17.25
CA LEU A 49 4.79 9.87 17.60
C LEU A 49 3.62 10.77 17.21
N SER A 50 3.20 11.63 18.14
CA SER A 50 2.18 12.64 17.86
C SER A 50 2.77 13.77 17.02
N LEU A 51 1.99 14.18 16.02
CA LEU A 51 2.33 15.29 15.14
C LEU A 51 1.44 16.50 15.48
N ASP A 52 1.98 17.70 15.30
CA ASP A 52 1.20 18.94 15.36
C ASP A 52 0.43 19.20 14.05
N GLU A 53 -0.34 20.30 14.01
CA GLU A 53 -1.12 20.72 12.83
C GLU A 53 -0.26 21.01 11.58
N PHE A 54 1.05 21.20 11.77
CA PHE A 54 2.02 21.46 10.72
C PHE A 54 2.85 20.22 10.38
N GLY A 55 2.52 19.05 10.94
CA GLY A 55 3.23 17.79 10.70
C GLY A 55 4.58 17.68 11.42
N ARG A 56 4.86 18.53 12.42
CA ARG A 56 6.09 18.48 13.21
C ARG A 56 5.93 17.52 14.38
N VAL A 57 6.95 16.71 14.62
CA VAL A 57 7.02 15.84 15.79
C VAL A 57 7.32 16.70 17.02
N LYS A 58 6.47 16.63 18.05
CA LYS A 58 6.77 17.25 19.34
C LYS A 58 7.63 16.29 20.16
N ILE A 59 8.95 16.44 20.03
CA ILE A 59 9.93 15.58 20.71
C ILE A 59 10.46 16.31 21.96
N ASP A 60 10.68 15.57 23.06
CA ASP A 60 11.18 16.14 24.31
C ASP A 60 12.66 16.55 24.15
N PRO A 61 13.09 17.75 24.58
CA PRO A 61 14.50 18.18 24.58
C PRO A 61 15.49 17.22 25.23
N THR A 62 15.01 16.37 26.15
CA THR A 62 15.81 15.35 26.83
C THR A 62 15.96 14.06 26.02
N HIS A 63 15.23 13.91 24.92
CA HIS A 63 15.30 12.73 24.07
C HIS A 63 16.69 12.66 23.41
N PRO A 64 17.36 11.49 23.40
CA PRO A 64 18.72 11.35 22.85
C PRO A 64 18.81 11.80 21.39
N ASP A 65 17.72 11.62 20.63
CA ASP A 65 17.67 11.99 19.23
C ASP A 65 17.12 13.41 18.97
N TYR A 66 16.77 14.19 19.99
CA TYR A 66 16.15 15.53 19.83
C TYR A 66 16.89 16.38 18.80
N ARG A 67 18.22 16.40 18.91
CA ARG A 67 19.11 17.14 18.02
C ARG A 67 18.92 16.82 16.54
N TYR A 68 18.77 15.55 16.18
CA TYR A 68 18.61 15.10 14.79
C TYR A 68 17.28 15.52 14.16
N TRP A 69 16.26 15.81 14.97
CA TRP A 69 14.93 16.17 14.50
C TRP A 69 14.68 17.68 14.51
N THR A 70 15.49 18.46 15.25
CA THR A 70 15.28 19.90 15.42
C THR A 70 16.36 20.77 14.80
N GLU A 71 17.55 20.24 14.55
CA GLU A 71 18.59 20.94 13.80
C GLU A 71 18.47 20.53 12.33
N ASP A 72 17.93 21.43 11.50
CA ASP A 72 18.15 21.37 10.04
C ASP A 72 19.62 21.80 9.80
N ASP A 73 20.35 21.02 8.99
CA ASP A 73 21.71 21.37 8.50
C ASP A 73 21.74 22.74 7.80
#